data_AF-A0A4S8F5Z0-F1
#
_entry.id   AF-A0A4S8F5Z0-F1
#
_cell.length_a   1.000
_cell.length_b   1.000
_cell.length_c   1.000
_cell.angle_alpha   90.00
_cell.angle_beta   90.00
_cell.angle_gamma   90.00
#
_symmetry.space_group_name_H-M   'P 1'
#
loop_
_entity.id
_entity.type
_entity.pdbx_description
1 polymer ?
#
loop_
_entity_poly.entity_id
_entity_poly.type
_entity_poly.pdbx_seq_one_letter_code
_entity_poly.pdbx_strand_id
1 'polypeptide(L)'
;MLVIDSLQKRYPNSDVALKGVSLELRAGEVVGLIGPSGAGKSTLIRCVNRLVTPTAGRIALDGVDLAHVSGRGLRRARRQIGMIFQEYALVERLTVMENLLSGRLGYTGFWKSWARRFDGNDIARAFELLDRVGLAGMENKRADALSGGQRQRVGIARALMQQPRLLLVDEPTASLDPKTSRQVMRLIMELCAERGLAAIVNIHDVVLATQYLPRIVGLKSGEIVYDGPASGMDAVVLTRIYGDEDWSAITRNMQTNAAQDGALEDEVVESPLQQERASGTAALLALDSGHLSAGNTKPLMAAQVVTP
;
A
#
# COMPACT_ATOMS: atom_id res chain seq x y z
N MET A 1 -1.51 3.37 18.39
CA MET A 1 -1.01 2.29 17.52
C MET A 1 0.48 2.47 17.23
N LEU A 2 1.00 3.59 16.73
CA LEU A 2 2.45 3.89 16.83
C LEU A 2 2.67 5.29 17.41
N VAL A 3 3.52 5.37 18.43
CA VAL A 3 3.95 6.64 19.05
C VAL A 3 5.47 6.70 19.06
N ILE A 4 6.01 7.74 18.45
CA ILE A 4 7.42 8.09 18.47
C ILE A 4 7.54 9.35 19.31
N ASP A 5 8.38 9.31 20.34
CA ASP A 5 8.59 10.43 21.25
C ASP A 5 10.08 10.77 21.34
N SER A 6 10.41 11.99 20.94
CA SER A 6 11.73 12.60 21.10
C SER A 6 12.85 11.71 20.58
N LEU A 7 12.61 11.04 19.44
CA LEU A 7 13.51 10.03 18.90
C LEU A 7 14.79 10.65 18.38
N GLN A 8 15.92 10.14 18.88
CA GLN A 8 17.24 10.60 18.48
C GLN A 8 18.06 9.45 17.92
N LYS A 9 18.83 9.77 16.88
CA LYS A 9 19.81 8.84 16.32
C LYS A 9 21.07 9.59 15.93
N ARG A 10 22.19 9.21 16.55
CA ARG A 10 23.55 9.59 16.17
C ARG A 10 24.29 8.34 15.67
N TYR A 11 24.99 8.45 14.56
CA TYR A 11 25.95 7.42 14.14
C TYR A 11 27.36 7.81 14.63
N PRO A 12 28.24 6.83 14.90
CA PRO A 12 29.56 7.10 15.50
C PRO A 12 30.44 8.09 14.70
N ASN A 13 30.33 8.07 13.37
CA ASN A 13 31.18 8.86 12.47
C ASN A 13 30.39 9.85 11.60
N SER A 14 29.17 10.22 12.01
CA SER A 14 28.36 11.18 11.25
C SER A 14 27.63 12.15 12.17
N ASP A 15 27.06 13.17 11.54
CA ASP A 15 26.10 14.06 12.17
C ASP A 15 24.86 13.31 12.68
N VAL A 16 24.12 14.00 13.56
CA VAL A 16 22.87 13.50 14.13
C VAL A 16 21.84 13.30 13.01
N ALA A 17 21.44 12.06 12.80
CA ALA A 17 20.47 11.69 11.77
C ALA A 17 19.02 11.99 12.17
N LEU A 18 18.70 11.93 13.47
CA LEU A 18 17.40 12.30 14.04
C LEU A 18 17.61 13.11 15.32
N LYS A 19 16.96 14.27 15.44
CA LYS A 19 17.16 15.28 16.49
C LYS A 19 15.89 15.48 17.34
N GLY A 20 15.34 14.40 17.88
CA GLY A 20 14.16 14.49 18.75
C GLY A 20 12.85 14.47 17.97
N VAL A 21 12.75 13.56 17.00
CA VAL A 21 11.55 13.40 16.18
C VAL A 21 10.41 12.81 17.02
N SER A 22 9.27 13.50 17.04
CA SER A 22 8.03 13.03 17.66
C SER A 22 6.95 12.90 16.60
N LEU A 23 6.32 11.73 16.52
CA LEU A 23 5.30 11.42 15.52
C LEU A 23 4.29 10.43 16.10
N GLU A 24 3.02 10.72 15.92
CA GLU A 24 1.93 9.81 16.24
C GLU A 24 1.24 9.33 14.97
N LEU A 25 1.02 8.02 14.89
CA LEU A 25 0.25 7.36 13.85
C LEU A 25 -0.88 6.56 14.49
N ARG A 26 -2.11 6.80 13.99
CA ARG A 26 -3.34 6.14 14.42
C ARG A 26 -3.61 4.88 13.60
N ALA A 27 -4.46 4.00 14.13
CA ALA A 27 -4.87 2.80 13.39
C ALA A 27 -5.55 3.17 12.07
N GLY A 28 -5.20 2.46 10.99
CA GLY A 28 -5.68 2.75 9.64
C GLY A 28 -5.14 4.04 9.01
N GLU A 29 -4.28 4.78 9.70
CA GLU A 29 -3.71 6.03 9.17
C GLU A 29 -2.51 5.75 8.26
N VAL A 30 -2.49 6.40 7.09
CA VAL A 30 -1.38 6.33 6.15
C VAL A 30 -0.69 7.70 6.10
N VAL A 31 0.60 7.73 6.40
CA VAL A 31 1.43 8.94 6.41
C VAL A 31 2.56 8.84 5.39
N GLY A 32 2.75 9.89 4.61
CA GLY A 32 3.92 10.09 3.79
C GLY A 32 5.06 10.77 4.54
N LEU A 33 6.29 10.27 4.38
CA LEU A 33 7.51 10.96 4.80
C LEU A 33 8.21 11.51 3.57
N ILE A 34 8.37 12.83 3.53
CA ILE A 34 9.09 13.56 2.46
C ILE A 34 10.23 14.38 3.03
N GLY A 35 11.15 14.82 2.18
CA GLY A 35 12.34 15.60 2.59
C GLY A 35 13.56 15.32 1.72
N PRO A 36 14.60 16.16 1.81
CA PRO A 36 15.82 15.99 1.02
C PRO A 36 16.55 14.68 1.35
N SER A 37 17.46 14.28 0.46
CA SER A 37 18.39 13.18 0.74
C SER A 37 19.20 13.48 1.99
N GLY A 38 19.34 12.50 2.88
CA GLY A 38 20.02 12.69 4.17
C GLY A 38 19.18 13.36 5.27
N ALA A 39 17.90 13.68 5.04
CA ALA A 39 17.04 14.29 6.07
C ALA A 39 16.71 13.37 7.26
N GLY A 40 17.03 12.07 7.18
CA GLY A 40 16.77 11.08 8.24
C GLY A 40 15.55 10.16 8.01
N LYS A 41 14.86 10.25 6.86
CA LYS A 41 13.64 9.47 6.54
C LYS A 41 13.83 7.96 6.67
N SER A 42 14.78 7.37 5.94
CA SER A 42 15.07 5.93 6.03
C SER A 42 15.61 5.53 7.40
N THR A 43 16.34 6.43 8.08
CA THR A 43 16.79 6.19 9.47
C THR A 43 15.59 6.11 10.42
N LEU A 44 14.61 6.99 10.30
CA LEU A 44 13.37 6.97 11.08
C LEU A 44 12.64 5.64 10.89
N ILE A 45 12.36 5.24 9.64
CA ILE A 45 11.70 3.97 9.32
C ILE A 45 12.48 2.77 9.88
N ARG A 46 13.80 2.75 9.71
CA ARG A 46 14.65 1.67 10.21
C ARG A 46 14.72 1.64 11.74
N CYS A 47 14.58 2.78 12.41
CA CYS A 47 14.45 2.84 13.86
C CYS A 47 13.12 2.25 14.33
N VAL A 48 12.01 2.53 13.64
CA VAL A 48 10.69 1.94 13.94
C VAL A 48 10.72 0.41 13.87
N ASN A 49 11.32 -0.17 12.82
CA ASN A 49 11.49 -1.63 12.73
C ASN A 49 12.67 -2.19 13.56
N ARG A 50 13.37 -1.34 14.32
CA ARG A 50 14.57 -1.68 15.09
C ARG A 50 15.67 -2.36 14.27
N LEU A 51 15.76 -2.07 12.97
CA LEU A 51 16.93 -2.40 12.15
C LEU A 51 18.11 -1.51 12.52
N VAL A 52 17.82 -0.29 12.96
CA VAL A 52 18.77 0.64 13.57
C VAL A 52 18.33 0.91 15.00
N THR A 53 19.24 0.75 15.96
CA THR A 53 18.98 1.12 17.36
C THR A 53 19.02 2.65 17.50
N PRO A 54 17.92 3.32 17.90
CA PRO A 54 17.94 4.72 18.31
C PRO A 54 18.93 4.96 19.45
N THR A 55 19.47 6.17 19.49
CA THR A 55 20.38 6.63 20.55
C THR A 55 19.62 7.06 21.80
N ALA A 56 18.47 7.72 21.62
CA ALA A 56 17.56 8.11 22.70
C ALA A 56 16.12 8.25 22.18
N GLY A 57 15.18 8.49 23.09
CA GLY A 57 13.75 8.59 22.80
C GLY A 57 13.05 7.24 22.82
N ARG A 58 11.75 7.27 22.51
CA ARG A 58 10.84 6.12 22.68
C ARG A 58 10.09 5.81 21.39
N ILE A 59 9.88 4.53 21.12
CA ILE A 59 9.06 4.05 20.02
C ILE A 59 8.09 3.02 20.58
N ALA A 60 6.81 3.36 20.70
CA ALA A 60 5.78 2.46 21.22
C ALA A 60 4.84 1.99 20.10
N LEU A 61 4.78 0.69 19.84
CA LEU A 61 3.79 0.06 18.96
C LEU A 61 2.77 -0.68 19.81
N ASP A 62 1.51 -0.25 19.78
CA ASP A 62 0.41 -0.77 20.61
C ASP A 62 0.79 -0.89 22.11
N GLY A 63 1.47 0.13 22.62
CA GLY A 63 1.95 0.18 24.01
C GLY A 63 3.25 -0.57 24.28
N VAL A 64 3.76 -1.37 23.34
CA VAL A 64 5.04 -2.07 23.46
C VAL A 64 6.18 -1.15 23.04
N ASP A 65 7.09 -0.86 23.97
CA ASP A 65 8.27 -0.03 23.69
C ASP A 65 9.34 -0.81 22.91
N LEU A 66 9.43 -0.54 21.61
CA LEU A 66 10.37 -1.17 20.69
C LEU A 66 11.82 -0.74 20.95
N ALA A 67 12.06 0.40 21.59
CA ALA A 67 13.42 0.90 21.82
C ALA A 67 14.20 0.03 22.83
N HIS A 68 13.49 -0.58 23.78
CA HIS A 68 14.07 -1.35 24.88
C HIS A 68 13.85 -2.86 24.78
N VAL A 69 13.02 -3.33 23.85
CA VAL A 69 12.74 -4.75 23.66
C VAL A 69 13.88 -5.44 22.90
N SER A 70 14.31 -6.60 23.37
CA SER A 70 15.42 -7.38 22.79
C SER A 70 15.06 -8.86 22.60
N GLY A 71 15.93 -9.61 21.92
CA GLY A 71 15.84 -11.07 21.78
C GLY A 71 14.51 -11.57 21.20
N ARG A 72 13.82 -12.45 21.94
CA ARG A 72 12.53 -13.04 21.52
C ARG A 72 11.41 -12.00 21.46
N GLY A 73 11.41 -11.03 22.37
CA GLY A 73 10.43 -9.95 22.38
C GLY A 73 10.51 -9.12 21.11
N LEU A 74 11.73 -8.80 20.67
CA LEU A 74 11.94 -8.01 19.46
C LEU A 74 11.49 -8.76 18.21
N ARG A 75 11.78 -10.07 18.15
CA ARG A 75 11.26 -10.93 17.07
C ARG A 75 9.74 -10.94 17.04
N ARG A 76 9.08 -10.98 18.19
CA ARG A 76 7.60 -10.92 18.28
C ARG A 76 7.07 -9.56 17.82
N ALA A 77 7.73 -8.46 18.18
CA ALA A 77 7.33 -7.13 17.74
C ALA A 77 7.47 -6.96 16.22
N ARG A 78 8.59 -7.40 15.63
CA ARG A 78 8.81 -7.32 14.18
C ARG A 78 7.79 -8.11 13.35
N ARG A 79 7.20 -9.17 13.89
CA ARG A 79 6.10 -9.90 13.24
C ARG A 79 4.86 -9.03 12.99
N GLN A 80 4.69 -7.96 13.76
CA GLN A 80 3.59 -7.00 13.64
C GLN A 80 3.92 -5.84 12.68
N ILE A 81 5.15 -5.80 12.14
CA ILE A 81 5.64 -4.73 11.28
C ILE A 81 6.04 -5.32 9.93
N GLY A 82 5.25 -5.05 8.91
CA GLY A 82 5.58 -5.40 7.53
C GLY A 82 6.50 -4.33 6.96
N MET A 83 7.53 -4.71 6.22
CA MET A 83 8.42 -3.75 5.56
C MET A 83 8.54 -4.07 4.07
N ILE A 84 8.30 -3.05 3.25
CA ILE A 84 8.56 -3.04 1.81
C ILE A 84 9.85 -2.24 1.60
N PHE A 85 10.83 -2.87 0.97
CA PHE A 85 12.17 -2.30 0.75
C PHE A 85 12.32 -1.79 -0.69
N GLN A 86 13.18 -0.80 -0.86
CA GLN A 86 13.57 -0.22 -2.14
C GLN A 86 14.07 -1.26 -3.16
N GLU A 87 14.98 -2.15 -2.77
CA GLU A 87 15.57 -3.18 -3.65
C GLU A 87 14.74 -4.48 -3.73
N TYR A 88 13.43 -4.43 -3.45
CA TYR A 88 12.51 -5.58 -3.33
C TYR A 88 12.84 -6.56 -2.19
N ALA A 89 14.12 -6.68 -1.82
CA ALA A 89 14.71 -7.61 -0.87
C ALA A 89 14.29 -9.08 -1.10
N LEU A 90 14.02 -9.48 -2.34
CA LEU A 90 13.60 -10.85 -2.69
C LEU A 90 14.80 -11.79 -2.75
N VAL A 91 14.56 -13.07 -2.50
CA VAL A 91 15.56 -14.11 -2.79
C VAL A 91 15.37 -14.55 -4.23
N GLU A 92 16.24 -14.07 -5.12
CA GLU A 92 16.15 -14.25 -6.58
C GLU A 92 16.02 -15.71 -7.03
N ARG A 93 16.74 -16.61 -6.35
CA ARG A 93 16.74 -18.05 -6.65
C ARG A 93 15.48 -18.77 -6.21
N LEU A 94 14.65 -18.15 -5.37
CA LEU A 94 13.40 -18.73 -4.90
C LEU A 94 12.26 -18.36 -5.84
N THR A 95 11.25 -19.22 -5.85
CA THR A 95 9.99 -18.94 -6.54
C THR A 95 9.23 -17.79 -5.89
N VAL A 96 8.23 -17.26 -6.61
CA VAL A 96 7.29 -16.27 -6.08
C VAL A 96 6.60 -16.80 -4.82
N MET A 97 6.08 -18.03 -4.87
CA MET A 97 5.40 -18.64 -3.73
C MET A 97 6.33 -18.76 -2.51
N GLU A 98 7.57 -19.21 -2.71
CA GLU A 98 8.55 -19.31 -1.62
C GLU A 98 8.90 -17.93 -1.03
N ASN A 99 9.02 -16.90 -1.88
CA ASN A 99 9.22 -15.53 -1.41
C ASN A 99 8.03 -15.03 -0.58
N LEU A 100 6.79 -15.27 -1.00
CA LEU A 100 5.60 -14.89 -0.22
C LEU A 100 5.54 -15.62 1.13
N LEU A 101 5.68 -16.95 1.09
CA LEU A 101 5.65 -17.80 2.28
C LEU A 101 6.81 -17.48 3.24
N SER A 102 7.91 -16.89 2.75
CA SER A 102 8.98 -16.40 3.63
C SER A 102 8.50 -15.36 4.65
N GLY A 103 7.43 -14.61 4.35
CA GLY A 103 6.77 -13.71 5.30
C GLY A 103 6.21 -14.44 6.53
N ARG A 104 5.93 -15.74 6.44
CA ARG A 104 5.43 -16.55 7.57
C ARG A 104 6.53 -17.12 8.45
N LEU A 105 7.81 -17.02 8.06
CA LEU A 105 8.93 -17.64 8.79
C LEU A 105 9.09 -17.13 10.22
N GLY A 106 8.65 -15.90 10.49
CA GLY A 106 8.59 -15.38 11.85
C GLY A 106 7.71 -16.24 12.77
N TYR A 107 6.68 -16.89 12.24
CA TYR A 107 5.65 -17.64 12.96
C TYR A 107 5.83 -19.17 12.91
N THR A 108 6.70 -19.66 12.02
CA THR A 108 6.96 -21.10 11.88
C THR A 108 8.19 -21.53 12.68
N GLY A 109 8.18 -22.77 13.18
CA GLY A 109 9.35 -23.36 13.84
C GLY A 109 10.48 -23.63 12.85
N PHE A 110 11.73 -23.58 13.33
CA PHE A 110 12.94 -23.78 12.52
C PHE A 110 12.87 -25.01 11.61
N TRP A 111 12.46 -26.16 12.16
CA TRP A 111 12.38 -27.41 11.39
C TRP A 111 11.33 -27.39 10.28
N LYS A 112 10.17 -26.76 10.51
CA LYS A 112 9.12 -26.61 9.48
C LYS A 112 9.58 -25.65 8.37
N SER A 113 10.24 -24.55 8.76
CA SER A 113 10.86 -23.61 7.83
C SER A 113 11.93 -24.28 6.98
N TRP A 114 12.81 -25.09 7.58
CA TRP A 114 13.88 -25.78 6.88
C TRP A 114 13.34 -26.83 5.90
N ALA A 115 12.33 -27.61 6.33
CA ALA A 115 11.66 -28.59 5.49
C ALA A 115 10.73 -27.98 4.42
N ARG A 116 10.62 -26.64 4.34
CA ARG A 116 9.70 -25.91 3.45
C ARG A 116 8.23 -26.37 3.58
N ARG A 117 7.83 -26.84 4.76
CA ARG A 117 6.46 -27.31 5.05
C ARG A 117 5.65 -26.19 5.67
N PHE A 118 4.94 -25.45 4.82
CA PHE A 118 4.00 -24.41 5.22
C PHE A 118 2.61 -25.00 5.46
N ASP A 119 1.83 -24.32 6.29
CA ASP A 119 0.46 -24.69 6.59
C ASP A 119 -0.44 -24.45 5.36
N GLY A 120 -1.47 -25.29 5.16
CA GLY A 120 -2.40 -25.15 4.04
C GLY A 120 -3.10 -23.79 4.01
N ASN A 121 -3.39 -23.21 5.19
CA ASN A 121 -4.01 -21.88 5.29
C ASN A 121 -3.06 -20.77 4.83
N ASP A 122 -1.75 -20.92 5.09
CA ASP A 122 -0.75 -19.95 4.63
C ASP A 122 -0.55 -20.04 3.10
N ILE A 123 -0.67 -21.24 2.52
CA ILE A 123 -0.64 -21.43 1.07
C ILE A 123 -1.88 -20.81 0.41
N ALA A 124 -3.08 -21.09 0.94
CA ALA A 124 -4.33 -20.50 0.43
C ALA A 124 -4.28 -18.97 0.45
N ARG A 125 -3.84 -18.38 1.57
CA ARG A 125 -3.64 -16.92 1.67
C ARG A 125 -2.60 -16.41 0.68
N ALA A 126 -1.52 -17.15 0.43
CA ALA A 126 -0.52 -16.75 -0.55
C ALA A 126 -1.14 -16.64 -1.95
N PHE A 127 -2.01 -17.58 -2.34
CA PHE A 127 -2.75 -17.49 -3.60
C PHE A 127 -3.71 -16.29 -3.64
N GLU A 128 -4.48 -16.04 -2.58
CA GLU A 128 -5.35 -14.85 -2.49
C GLU A 128 -4.57 -13.55 -2.65
N LEU A 129 -3.39 -13.44 -2.02
CA LEU A 129 -2.55 -12.26 -2.17
C LEU A 129 -1.93 -12.16 -3.57
N LEU A 130 -1.53 -13.28 -4.18
CA LEU A 130 -1.03 -13.27 -5.56
C LEU A 130 -2.08 -12.77 -6.53
N ASP A 131 -3.32 -13.21 -6.37
CA ASP A 131 -4.44 -12.71 -7.17
C ASP A 131 -4.65 -11.22 -6.94
N ARG A 132 -4.70 -10.79 -5.66
CA ARG A 132 -4.91 -9.37 -5.32
C ARG A 132 -3.83 -8.44 -5.86
N VAL A 133 -2.58 -8.88 -5.96
CA VAL A 133 -1.48 -8.10 -6.55
C VAL A 133 -1.32 -8.29 -8.06
N GLY A 134 -2.17 -9.09 -8.70
CA GLY A 134 -2.17 -9.34 -10.14
C GLY A 134 -1.01 -10.23 -10.62
N LEU A 135 -0.63 -11.22 -9.82
CA LEU A 135 0.42 -12.20 -10.10
C LEU A 135 -0.09 -13.65 -10.06
N ALA A 136 -1.39 -13.87 -10.21
CA ALA A 136 -1.97 -15.20 -10.36
C ALA A 136 -1.30 -15.98 -11.51
N GLY A 137 -1.00 -17.26 -11.29
CA GLY A 137 -0.31 -18.12 -12.26
C GLY A 137 1.22 -17.92 -12.32
N MET A 138 1.80 -17.03 -11.52
CA MET A 138 3.26 -16.81 -11.46
C MET A 138 3.93 -17.47 -10.25
N GLU A 139 3.19 -18.24 -9.44
CA GLU A 139 3.64 -18.83 -8.18
C GLU A 139 4.94 -19.64 -8.29
N ASN A 140 5.13 -20.32 -9.43
CA ASN A 140 6.29 -21.18 -9.70
C ASN A 140 7.43 -20.47 -10.44
N LYS A 141 7.24 -19.21 -10.86
CA LYS A 141 8.31 -18.42 -11.50
C LYS A 141 9.33 -18.02 -10.45
N ARG A 142 10.61 -18.00 -10.84
CA ARG A 142 11.69 -17.45 -10.01
C ARG A 142 11.63 -15.93 -9.99
N ALA A 143 12.07 -15.32 -8.89
CA ALA A 143 12.02 -13.88 -8.73
C ALA A 143 12.97 -13.11 -9.69
N ASP A 144 14.07 -13.73 -10.12
CA ASP A 144 14.96 -13.17 -11.16
C ASP A 144 14.31 -13.08 -12.55
N ALA A 145 13.33 -13.92 -12.85
CA ALA A 145 12.61 -13.95 -14.12
C ALA A 145 11.47 -12.91 -14.22
N LEU A 146 11.25 -12.10 -13.18
CA LEU A 146 10.18 -11.11 -13.12
C LEU A 146 10.65 -9.71 -13.53
N SER A 147 9.72 -8.87 -14.02
CA SER A 147 9.97 -7.44 -14.20
C SER A 147 10.11 -6.71 -12.85
N GLY A 148 10.67 -5.49 -12.86
CA GLY A 148 10.81 -4.67 -11.63
C GLY A 148 9.49 -4.46 -10.90
N GLY A 149 8.42 -4.06 -11.61
CA GLY A 149 7.09 -3.89 -11.02
C GLY A 149 6.48 -5.19 -10.49
N GLN A 150 6.74 -6.33 -11.15
CA GLN A 150 6.33 -7.64 -10.64
C GLN A 150 7.09 -8.01 -9.36
N ARG A 151 8.41 -7.79 -9.31
CA ARG A 151 9.21 -7.97 -8.09
C ARG A 151 8.70 -7.10 -6.94
N GLN A 152 8.32 -5.85 -7.21
CA GLN A 152 7.73 -4.97 -6.21
C GLN A 152 6.42 -5.54 -5.65
N ARG A 153 5.53 -6.01 -6.52
CA ARG A 153 4.26 -6.66 -6.13
C ARG A 153 4.48 -7.93 -5.29
N VAL A 154 5.49 -8.73 -5.60
CA VAL A 154 5.91 -9.88 -4.76
C VAL A 154 6.39 -9.39 -3.39
N GLY A 155 7.18 -8.32 -3.34
CA GLY A 155 7.64 -7.69 -2.09
C GLY A 155 6.50 -7.21 -1.21
N ILE A 156 5.49 -6.56 -1.81
CA ILE A 156 4.25 -6.12 -1.16
C ILE A 156 3.48 -7.33 -0.60
N ALA A 157 3.22 -8.33 -1.43
CA ALA A 157 2.50 -9.53 -1.02
C ALA A 157 3.22 -10.26 0.14
N ARG A 158 4.55 -10.37 0.08
CA ARG A 158 5.36 -10.94 1.17
C ARG A 158 5.25 -10.15 2.47
N ALA A 159 5.25 -8.82 2.42
CA ALA A 159 5.07 -8.00 3.61
C ALA A 159 3.68 -8.24 4.23
N LEU A 160 2.64 -8.39 3.40
CA LEU A 160 1.27 -8.63 3.84
C LEU A 160 1.02 -10.06 4.33
N MET A 161 1.79 -11.03 3.85
CA MET A 161 1.77 -12.40 4.40
C MET A 161 2.08 -12.45 5.90
N GLN A 162 2.81 -11.47 6.43
CA GLN A 162 3.06 -11.36 7.88
C GLN A 162 1.81 -11.03 8.71
N GLN A 163 0.75 -10.53 8.06
CA GLN A 163 -0.42 -9.92 8.70
C GLN A 163 0.00 -8.81 9.67
N PRO A 164 0.71 -7.78 9.18
CA PRO A 164 1.22 -6.73 10.03
C PRO A 164 0.10 -5.83 10.55
N ARG A 165 0.39 -5.10 11.64
CA ARG A 165 -0.43 -3.98 12.13
C ARG A 165 0.07 -2.64 11.60
N LEU A 166 1.37 -2.58 11.27
CA LEU A 166 2.04 -1.41 10.71
C LEU A 166 2.78 -1.81 9.45
N LEU A 167 2.57 -1.09 8.35
CA LEU A 167 3.35 -1.20 7.13
C LEU A 167 4.38 -0.08 7.06
N LEU A 168 5.62 -0.45 6.81
CA LEU A 168 6.71 0.48 6.56
C LEU A 168 7.13 0.34 5.11
N VAL A 169 7.12 1.43 4.37
CA VAL A 169 7.39 1.42 2.94
C VAL A 169 8.57 2.36 2.67
N ASP A 170 9.72 1.79 2.32
CA ASP A 170 10.96 2.54 2.04
C ASP A 170 11.15 2.62 0.52
N GLU A 171 10.76 3.76 -0.07
CA GLU A 171 10.92 4.08 -1.50
C GLU A 171 10.32 3.02 -2.45
N PRO A 172 8.99 2.81 -2.41
CA PRO A 172 8.34 1.72 -3.16
C PRO A 172 8.37 1.88 -4.67
N THR A 173 8.68 3.08 -5.15
CA THR A 173 8.67 3.48 -6.55
C THR A 173 10.07 3.69 -7.13
N ALA A 174 11.12 3.45 -6.31
CA ALA A 174 12.49 3.55 -6.80
C ALA A 174 12.70 2.57 -7.96
N SER A 175 13.37 3.04 -9.02
CA SER A 175 13.69 2.24 -10.21
C SER A 175 12.48 1.75 -11.03
N LEU A 176 11.28 2.29 -10.78
CA LEU A 176 10.08 2.01 -11.58
C LEU A 176 9.76 3.18 -12.51
N ASP A 177 9.20 2.88 -13.69
CA ASP A 177 8.68 3.91 -14.59
C ASP A 177 7.46 4.64 -13.97
N PRO A 178 7.15 5.88 -14.39
CA PRO A 178 6.07 6.67 -13.77
C PRO A 178 4.69 6.00 -13.79
N LYS A 179 4.38 5.19 -14.80
CA LYS A 179 3.09 4.48 -14.88
C LYS A 179 3.04 3.36 -13.85
N THR A 180 4.08 2.55 -13.77
CA THR A 180 4.20 1.46 -12.79
C THR A 180 4.24 2.01 -11.35
N SER A 181 4.92 3.13 -11.12
CA SER A 181 4.97 3.80 -9.81
C SER A 181 3.58 4.17 -9.28
N ARG A 182 2.73 4.78 -10.14
CA ARG A 182 1.33 5.09 -9.79
C ARG A 182 0.53 3.83 -9.49
N GLN A 183 0.67 2.78 -10.30
CA GLN A 183 -0.02 1.51 -10.06
C GLN A 183 0.38 0.87 -8.72
N VAL A 184 1.67 0.91 -8.37
CA VAL A 184 2.18 0.39 -7.09
C VAL A 184 1.66 1.21 -5.91
N MET A 185 1.68 2.54 -6.01
CA MET A 185 1.13 3.42 -4.96
C MET A 185 -0.36 3.18 -4.76
N ARG A 186 -1.13 3.11 -5.84
CA ARG A 186 -2.56 2.80 -5.79
C ARG A 186 -2.82 1.45 -5.11
N LEU A 187 -2.09 0.41 -5.50
CA LEU A 187 -2.18 -0.91 -4.89
C LEU A 187 -1.89 -0.87 -3.38
N ILE A 188 -0.84 -0.17 -2.94
CA ILE A 188 -0.52 -0.03 -1.51
C ILE A 188 -1.66 0.67 -0.77
N MET A 189 -2.20 1.76 -1.32
CA MET A 189 -3.29 2.51 -0.70
C MET A 189 -4.58 1.69 -0.62
N GLU A 190 -4.95 1.00 -1.69
CA GLU A 190 -6.11 0.07 -1.71
C GLU A 190 -5.96 -1.01 -0.63
N LEU A 191 -4.78 -1.65 -0.54
CA LEU A 191 -4.51 -2.70 0.45
C LEU A 191 -4.52 -2.19 1.89
N CYS A 192 -4.06 -0.95 2.10
CA CYS A 192 -4.14 -0.31 3.42
C CYS A 192 -5.59 -0.02 3.82
N ALA A 193 -6.39 0.52 2.89
CA ALA A 193 -7.79 0.83 3.11
C ALA A 193 -8.62 -0.44 3.39
N GLU A 194 -8.47 -1.49 2.57
CA GLU A 194 -9.18 -2.77 2.71
C GLU A 194 -8.95 -3.43 4.09
N ARG A 195 -7.78 -3.21 4.70
CA ARG A 195 -7.34 -3.92 5.90
C ARG A 195 -7.30 -3.04 7.15
N GLY A 196 -7.64 -1.74 7.02
CA GLY A 196 -7.43 -0.76 8.08
C GLY A 196 -5.98 -0.72 8.56
N LEU A 197 -5.03 -0.96 7.64
CA LEU A 197 -3.61 -1.07 7.96
C LEU A 197 -3.00 0.33 8.02
N ALA A 198 -2.33 0.64 9.11
CA ALA A 198 -1.57 1.88 9.14
C ALA A 198 -0.26 1.75 8.40
N ALA A 199 0.18 2.84 7.78
CA ALA A 199 1.38 2.84 6.97
C ALA A 199 2.21 4.11 7.13
N ILE A 200 3.54 3.94 7.09
CA ILE A 200 4.50 5.03 6.88
C ILE A 200 5.17 4.78 5.54
N VAL A 201 5.01 5.74 4.62
CA VAL A 201 5.55 5.65 3.26
C VAL A 201 6.63 6.72 3.08
N ASN A 202 7.90 6.29 3.06
CA ASN A 202 8.98 7.15 2.60
C ASN A 202 8.92 7.26 1.08
N ILE A 203 8.71 8.48 0.60
CA ILE A 203 8.61 8.80 -0.82
C ILE A 203 9.40 10.06 -1.13
N HIS A 204 10.15 10.03 -2.22
CA HIS A 204 10.95 11.15 -2.69
C HIS A 204 10.19 12.06 -3.66
N ASP A 205 9.25 11.50 -4.41
CA ASP A 205 8.41 12.21 -5.36
C ASP A 205 7.25 12.90 -4.62
N VAL A 206 7.32 14.23 -4.54
CA VAL A 206 6.34 15.06 -3.86
C VAL A 206 4.99 15.02 -4.56
N VAL A 207 4.96 14.94 -5.90
CA VAL A 207 3.70 14.90 -6.67
C VAL A 207 2.95 13.59 -6.40
N LEU A 208 3.66 12.46 -6.38
CA LEU A 208 3.06 11.18 -5.99
C LEU A 208 2.63 11.20 -4.52
N ALA A 209 3.40 11.85 -3.64
CA ALA A 209 3.04 11.96 -2.23
C ALA A 209 1.72 12.71 -2.05
N THR A 210 1.58 13.88 -2.69
CA THR A 210 0.39 14.72 -2.55
C THR A 210 -0.83 14.12 -3.24
N GLN A 211 -0.64 13.31 -4.29
CA GLN A 211 -1.73 12.63 -4.98
C GLN A 211 -2.32 11.46 -4.17
N TYR A 212 -1.49 10.65 -3.51
CA TYR A 212 -1.95 9.38 -2.91
C TYR A 212 -2.04 9.38 -1.39
N LEU A 213 -1.29 10.24 -0.69
CA LEU A 213 -1.13 10.15 0.76
C LEU A 213 -1.99 11.22 1.46
N PRO A 214 -2.85 10.85 2.42
CA PRO A 214 -3.78 11.82 3.03
C PRO A 214 -3.06 12.81 3.97
N ARG A 215 -1.99 12.36 4.63
CA ARG A 215 -1.18 13.15 5.56
C ARG A 215 0.29 13.04 5.16
N ILE A 216 1.00 14.16 5.20
CA ILE A 216 2.42 14.25 4.87
C ILE A 216 3.18 14.84 6.04
N VAL A 217 4.33 14.24 6.34
CA VAL A 217 5.29 14.67 7.33
C VAL A 217 6.60 14.99 6.61
N GLY A 218 6.99 16.26 6.65
CA GLY A 218 8.21 16.77 6.04
C GLY A 218 9.38 16.77 7.02
N LEU A 219 10.46 16.08 6.68
CA LEU A 219 11.70 16.03 7.47
C LEU A 219 12.77 16.90 6.83
N LYS A 220 13.49 17.66 7.65
CA LYS A 220 14.69 18.39 7.26
C LYS A 220 15.75 18.28 8.36
N SER A 221 16.95 17.87 7.98
CA SER A 221 18.12 17.81 8.89
C SER A 221 17.86 17.08 10.22
N GLY A 222 17.05 16.00 10.19
CA GLY A 222 16.72 15.18 11.34
C GLY A 222 15.55 15.68 12.19
N GLU A 223 14.81 16.70 11.74
CA GLU A 223 13.68 17.30 12.45
C GLU A 223 12.42 17.29 11.57
N ILE A 224 11.24 17.20 12.19
CA ILE A 224 9.97 17.40 11.50
C ILE A 224 9.74 18.90 11.36
N VAL A 225 9.62 19.36 10.11
CA VAL A 225 9.34 20.77 9.79
C VAL A 225 7.94 21.00 9.24
N TYR A 226 7.23 19.91 8.88
CA TYR A 226 5.84 19.94 8.45
C TYR A 226 5.15 18.65 8.90
N ASP A 227 3.91 18.77 9.36
CA ASP A 227 3.02 17.66 9.67
C ASP A 227 1.59 18.12 9.45
N GLY A 228 0.96 17.63 8.39
CA GLY A 228 -0.35 18.12 7.98
C GLY A 228 -0.95 17.35 6.81
N PRO A 229 -2.15 17.72 6.36
CA PRO A 229 -2.78 17.11 5.20
C PRO A 229 -1.96 17.36 3.93
N ALA A 230 -2.07 16.48 2.93
CA ALA A 230 -1.41 16.68 1.64
C ALA A 230 -1.88 17.95 0.91
N SER A 231 -3.14 18.36 1.11
CA SER A 231 -3.70 19.59 0.56
C SER A 231 -3.02 20.87 1.08
N GLY A 232 -2.32 20.79 2.22
CA GLY A 232 -1.53 21.91 2.76
C GLY A 232 -0.13 22.04 2.16
N MET A 233 0.24 21.20 1.18
CA MET A 233 1.56 21.23 0.56
C MET A 233 1.64 22.34 -0.50
N ASP A 234 2.05 23.54 -0.10
CA ASP A 234 2.26 24.68 -0.97
C ASP A 234 3.75 24.99 -1.18
N ALA A 235 4.06 25.99 -2.02
CA ALA A 235 5.42 26.42 -2.29
C ALA A 235 6.19 26.84 -1.01
N VAL A 236 5.51 27.43 -0.01
CA VAL A 236 6.14 27.87 1.23
C VAL A 236 6.56 26.67 2.08
N VAL A 237 5.70 25.66 2.18
CA VAL A 237 5.99 24.40 2.86
C VAL A 237 7.13 23.65 2.16
N LEU A 238 7.10 23.59 0.83
CA LEU A 238 8.16 22.95 0.06
C LEU A 238 9.50 23.65 0.23
N THR A 239 9.52 24.99 0.20
CA THR A 239 10.72 25.77 0.51
C THR A 239 11.23 25.48 1.92
N ARG A 240 10.34 25.36 2.91
CA ARG A 240 10.74 25.01 4.28
C ARG A 240 11.41 23.64 4.34
N ILE A 241 10.89 22.64 3.63
CA ILE A 241 11.38 21.26 3.63
C ILE A 241 12.67 21.09 2.82
N TYR A 242 12.70 21.59 1.59
CA TYR A 242 13.77 21.32 0.61
C TYR A 242 14.75 22.49 0.42
N GLY A 243 14.34 23.72 0.71
CA GLY A 243 15.12 24.94 0.45
C GLY A 243 14.54 25.79 -0.67
N ASP A 244 15.17 26.94 -0.93
CA ASP A 244 14.73 27.89 -1.95
C ASP A 244 14.97 27.33 -3.37
N GLU A 245 13.89 26.93 -4.04
CA GLU A 245 13.83 26.52 -5.44
C GLU A 245 12.55 27.06 -6.09
N ASP A 246 12.44 27.00 -7.42
CA ASP A 246 11.19 27.36 -8.12
C ASP A 246 10.15 26.22 -8.00
N TRP A 247 9.43 26.22 -6.88
CA TRP A 247 8.34 25.28 -6.62
C TRP A 247 7.06 25.58 -7.40
N SER A 248 7.00 26.64 -8.22
CA SER A 248 5.78 27.06 -8.92
C SER A 248 5.32 26.05 -9.97
N ALA A 249 6.24 25.34 -10.62
CA ALA A 249 5.95 24.30 -11.60
C ALA A 249 5.35 23.05 -10.91
N ILE A 250 5.95 22.63 -9.80
CA ILE A 250 5.49 21.48 -9.03
C ILE A 250 4.12 21.76 -8.41
N THR A 251 3.93 22.95 -7.82
CA THR A 251 2.66 23.34 -7.22
C THR A 251 1.53 23.44 -8.26
N ARG A 252 1.82 23.96 -9.47
CA ARG A 252 0.84 23.95 -10.58
C ARG A 252 0.46 22.54 -11.00
N ASN A 253 1.45 21.65 -11.14
CA ASN A 253 1.20 20.25 -11.50
C ASN A 253 0.34 19.52 -10.45
N MET A 254 0.55 19.80 -9.16
CA MET A 254 -0.27 19.27 -8.08
C MET A 254 -1.72 19.76 -8.18
N GLN A 255 -1.94 21.04 -8.48
CA GLN A 255 -3.28 21.61 -8.66
C GLN A 255 -4.01 21.05 -9.88
N THR A 256 -3.31 20.89 -11.01
CA THR A 256 -3.92 20.30 -12.23
C THR A 256 -4.27 18.84 -12.03
N ASN A 257 -3.43 18.05 -11.34
CA ASN A 257 -3.74 16.64 -11.07
C ASN A 257 -4.92 16.50 -10.10
N ALA A 258 -5.01 17.33 -9.06
CA ALA A 258 -6.16 17.34 -8.17
C ALA A 258 -7.48 17.66 -8.91
N ALA A 259 -7.44 18.53 -9.92
CA ALA A 259 -8.60 18.83 -10.76
C ALA A 259 -8.97 17.71 -11.74
N GLN A 260 -7.98 16.97 -12.26
CA GLN A 260 -8.20 15.85 -13.18
C GLN A 260 -8.71 14.59 -12.46
N ASP A 261 -8.18 14.26 -11.29
CA ASP A 261 -8.65 13.11 -10.51
C ASP A 261 -10.07 13.32 -9.99
N GLY A 262 -10.44 14.55 -9.59
CA GLY A 262 -11.84 14.88 -9.25
C GLY A 262 -12.81 14.71 -10.42
N ALA A 263 -12.38 15.03 -11.65
CA ALA A 263 -13.19 14.83 -12.85
C ALA A 263 -13.32 13.35 -13.26
N LEU A 264 -12.28 12.54 -13.02
CA LEU A 264 -12.29 11.09 -13.26
C LEU A 264 -13.07 10.32 -12.20
N GLU A 265 -13.07 10.77 -10.94
CA GLU A 265 -13.93 10.21 -9.90
C GLU A 265 -15.41 10.46 -10.20
N ASP A 266 -15.78 11.66 -10.69
CA ASP A 266 -17.16 11.97 -11.12
C ASP A 266 -17.61 11.14 -12.34
N GLU A 267 -16.71 10.75 -13.24
CA GLU A 267 -17.01 9.87 -14.39
C GLU A 267 -17.19 8.39 -14.00
N VAL A 268 -16.63 7.96 -12.86
CA VAL A 268 -16.63 6.55 -12.42
C VAL A 268 -17.81 6.22 -11.47
N VAL A 269 -18.63 7.21 -11.08
CA VAL A 269 -19.84 6.97 -10.25
C VAL A 269 -21.01 6.35 -11.04
N GLU A 270 -21.00 6.32 -12.37
CA GLU A 270 -21.97 5.52 -13.13
C GLU A 270 -21.53 4.06 -13.27
N SER A 271 -21.81 3.28 -12.21
CA SER A 271 -21.69 1.82 -12.25
C SER A 271 -22.69 1.21 -13.27
N PRO A 272 -22.24 0.33 -14.20
CA PRO A 272 -23.14 -0.43 -15.08
C PRO A 272 -24.17 -1.31 -14.34
N LEU A 273 -23.97 -1.54 -13.03
CA LEU A 273 -24.85 -2.37 -12.20
C LEU A 273 -26.15 -1.68 -11.77
N GLN A 274 -26.29 -0.36 -11.97
CA GLN A 274 -27.57 0.34 -11.74
C GLN A 274 -28.49 0.32 -12.97
N GLN A 275 -27.94 0.12 -14.17
CA GLN A 275 -28.73 0.06 -15.40
C GLN A 275 -29.49 -1.27 -15.57
N GLU A 276 -28.96 -2.38 -15.05
CA GLU A 276 -29.65 -3.69 -15.06
C GLU A 276 -30.77 -3.81 -14.02
N ARG A 277 -30.76 -3.00 -12.96
CA ARG A 277 -31.88 -2.96 -11.99
C ARG A 277 -33.08 -2.16 -12.51
N ALA A 278 -32.87 -1.21 -13.42
CA ALA A 278 -33.96 -0.48 -14.07
C ALA A 278 -34.68 -1.34 -15.12
N SER A 279 -33.97 -2.23 -15.84
CA SER A 279 -34.55 -3.09 -16.87
C SER A 279 -35.20 -4.37 -16.31
N GLY A 280 -34.71 -4.92 -15.20
CA GLY A 280 -35.28 -6.12 -14.57
C GLY A 280 -36.59 -5.90 -13.81
N THR A 281 -36.86 -4.67 -13.34
CA THR A 281 -38.05 -4.36 -12.54
C THR A 281 -39.29 -4.10 -13.41
N ALA A 282 -39.11 -3.78 -14.70
CA ALA A 282 -40.21 -3.61 -15.65
C ALA A 282 -40.81 -4.95 -16.14
N ALA A 283 -40.02 -6.03 -16.13
CA ALA A 283 -40.49 -7.34 -16.58
C ALA A 283 -41.33 -8.10 -15.54
N LEU A 284 -41.21 -7.77 -14.25
CA LEU A 284 -41.96 -8.45 -13.18
C LEU A 284 -43.33 -7.82 -12.90
N LEU A 285 -43.56 -6.57 -13.31
CA LEU A 285 -44.83 -5.86 -13.11
C LEU A 285 -45.84 -6.05 -14.27
N ALA A 286 -45.42 -6.64 -15.39
CA ALA A 286 -46.29 -6.86 -16.55
C ALA A 286 -47.01 -8.23 -16.56
N LEU A 287 -46.80 -9.08 -15.54
CA LEU A 287 -47.40 -10.41 -15.47
C LEU A 287 -48.60 -10.52 -14.51
N ASP A 288 -48.99 -9.45 -13.82
CA ASP A 288 -50.04 -9.49 -12.79
C ASP A 288 -51.29 -8.64 -13.10
N SER A 289 -51.52 -8.31 -14.37
CA SER A 289 -52.79 -7.67 -14.79
C SER A 289 -53.21 -8.14 -16.19
N GLY A 290 -54.06 -9.16 -16.24
CA GLY A 290 -54.61 -9.62 -17.51
C GLY A 290 -55.56 -10.82 -17.41
N HIS A 291 -56.70 -10.67 -16.74
CA HIS A 291 -57.84 -11.56 -16.93
C HIS A 291 -59.01 -10.80 -17.58
N LEU A 292 -59.60 -11.48 -18.58
CA LEU A 292 -60.89 -11.28 -19.26
C LEU A 292 -60.92 -10.39 -20.53
N SER A 293 -61.01 -11.03 -21.71
CA SER A 293 -62.29 -11.17 -22.46
C SER A 293 -62.06 -11.64 -23.91
N ALA A 294 -63.06 -12.36 -24.43
CA ALA A 294 -63.12 -13.17 -25.65
C ALA A 294 -63.08 -12.42 -26.99
N GLY A 295 -62.72 -13.13 -28.09
CA GLY A 295 -62.97 -12.64 -29.45
C GLY A 295 -62.31 -13.36 -30.65
N ASN A 296 -62.73 -14.60 -30.93
CA ASN A 296 -62.98 -15.18 -32.27
C ASN A 296 -61.87 -15.43 -33.35
N THR A 297 -62.09 -16.54 -34.07
CA THR A 297 -61.61 -16.98 -35.42
C THR A 297 -60.15 -17.42 -35.68
N LYS A 298 -59.92 -18.75 -35.64
CA LYS A 298 -59.45 -19.72 -36.69
C LYS A 298 -58.26 -19.39 -37.66
N PRO A 299 -57.62 -20.43 -38.27
CA PRO A 299 -56.16 -20.66 -38.19
C PRO A 299 -55.45 -20.58 -39.57
N LEU A 300 -54.11 -20.72 -39.64
CA LEU A 300 -53.37 -21.51 -40.66
C LEU A 300 -51.83 -21.36 -40.52
N MET A 301 -51.12 -22.51 -40.60
CA MET A 301 -49.82 -22.81 -41.26
C MET A 301 -48.58 -21.90 -41.03
N ALA A 302 -47.32 -22.31 -41.21
CA ALA A 302 -46.51 -23.54 -41.28
C ALA A 302 -45.09 -23.03 -41.67
N ALA A 303 -44.03 -23.82 -41.42
CA ALA A 303 -42.68 -23.70 -42.03
C ALA A 303 -41.82 -22.48 -41.59
N GLN A 304 -40.49 -22.50 -41.56
CA GLN A 304 -39.40 -23.45 -41.78
C GLN A 304 -38.15 -22.73 -41.21
N VAL A 305 -37.37 -23.34 -40.31
CA VAL A 305 -35.99 -23.81 -40.58
C VAL A 305 -35.32 -23.18 -41.80
N VAL A 306 -34.22 -22.45 -41.62
CA VAL A 306 -32.93 -22.60 -42.34
C VAL A 306 -31.93 -21.58 -41.76
N THR A 307 -30.89 -22.09 -41.10
CA THR A 307 -29.57 -21.45 -40.97
C THR A 307 -28.73 -21.75 -42.22
N PRO A 308 -27.73 -20.92 -42.51
CA PRO A 308 -26.36 -21.44 -42.49
C PRO A 308 -25.53 -20.87 -41.34
#